data_AF-A0A958ZSX1-F1
#
_entry.id   AF-A0A958ZSX1-F1
#
_cell.length_a   1.000
_cell.length_b   1.000
_cell.length_c   1.000
_cell.angle_alpha   90.00
_cell.angle_beta   90.00
_cell.angle_gamma   90.00
#
_symmetry.space_group_name_H-M   'P 1'
#
loop_
_entity.id
_entity.type
_entity.pdbx_description
1 polymer ?
#
loop_
_entity_poly.entity_id
_entity_poly.type
_entity_poly.pdbx_seq_one_letter_code
_entity_poly.pdbx_strand_id
1 'polypeptide(L)'
;MVSSGDIEYIETKKIKKGITKLDSSFTRLSDWIFDKYGVRPLNCYYDILTHNKRPRLQIIFEFYKDLKLFKADNGIFPDSTRQEEIKGIFGTMFEGQKEYLSDNLYVIFSAFEPIAKKRPMEKLKPKI
;
A
#
# COMPACT_ATOMS: atom_id res chain seq x y z
N MET A 1 -4.48 7.06 -9.92
CA MET A 1 -4.82 8.16 -9.00
C MET A 1 -5.78 7.56 -7.99
N VAL A 2 -5.39 7.47 -6.71
CA VAL A 2 -6.28 6.90 -5.68
C VAL A 2 -7.33 7.96 -5.34
N SER A 3 -8.59 7.64 -5.60
CA SER A 3 -9.76 8.40 -5.20
C SER A 3 -10.29 7.90 -3.86
N SER A 4 -11.06 8.74 -3.19
CA SER A 4 -11.60 8.43 -1.86
C SER A 4 -12.84 7.52 -1.89
N GLY A 5 -13.30 7.13 -3.08
CA GLY A 5 -14.26 6.04 -3.29
C GLY A 5 -13.60 4.70 -3.60
N ASP A 6 -12.28 4.66 -3.78
CA ASP A 6 -11.57 3.44 -4.14
C ASP A 6 -11.46 2.52 -2.91
N ILE A 7 -11.52 1.21 -3.16
CA ILE A 7 -11.57 0.19 -2.11
C ILE A 7 -10.33 0.29 -1.22
N GLU A 8 -9.14 0.46 -1.83
CA GLU A 8 -7.88 0.61 -1.09
C GLU A 8 -7.89 1.80 -0.12
N TYR A 9 -8.57 2.89 -0.48
CA TYR A 9 -8.68 4.06 0.39
C TYR A 9 -9.65 3.83 1.54
N ILE A 10 -10.80 3.21 1.26
CA ILE A 10 -11.81 2.90 2.27
C ILE A 10 -11.23 1.94 3.32
N GLU A 11 -10.51 0.92 2.90
CA GLU A 11 -9.85 -0.03 3.80
C GLU A 11 -8.76 0.63 4.62
N THR A 12 -7.89 1.42 3.97
CA THR A 12 -6.84 2.17 4.68
C THR A 12 -7.45 3.14 5.71
N LYS A 13 -8.59 3.77 5.41
CA LYS A 13 -9.32 4.64 6.34
C LYS A 13 -9.83 3.86 7.55
N LYS A 14 -10.30 2.62 7.39
CA LYS A 14 -10.72 1.75 8.52
C LYS A 14 -9.54 1.38 9.41
N ILE A 15 -8.39 1.04 8.80
CA ILE A 15 -7.15 0.75 9.53
C ILE A 15 -6.70 1.98 10.31
N LYS A 16 -6.68 3.16 9.68
CA LYS A 16 -6.28 4.41 10.34
C LYS A 16 -7.17 4.77 11.54
N LYS A 17 -8.46 4.43 11.49
CA LYS A 17 -9.41 4.65 12.59
C LYS A 17 -9.35 3.56 13.66
N GLY A 18 -8.51 2.53 13.51
CA GLY A 18 -8.44 1.39 14.41
C GLY A 18 -9.65 0.46 14.35
N ILE A 19 -10.48 0.55 13.31
CA ILE A 19 -11.68 -0.30 13.13
C ILE A 19 -11.25 -1.69 12.66
N THR A 20 -10.27 -1.74 11.77
CA THR A 20 -9.64 -2.97 11.30
C THR A 20 -8.13 -2.87 11.50
N LYS A 21 -7.43 -3.99 11.44
CA LYS A 21 -5.96 -4.03 11.44
C LYS A 21 -5.46 -4.23 10.00
N LEU A 22 -4.16 -3.96 9.79
CA LEU A 22 -3.46 -4.44 8.60
C LEU A 22 -3.70 -5.95 8.47
N ASP A 23 -3.95 -6.42 7.26
CA ASP A 23 -4.08 -7.85 6.98
C ASP A 23 -2.79 -8.57 7.43
N SER A 24 -2.98 -9.62 8.23
CA SER A 24 -1.91 -10.40 8.83
C SER A 24 -0.93 -10.95 7.80
N SER A 25 -1.40 -11.28 6.59
CA SER A 25 -0.56 -11.77 5.50
C SER A 25 0.54 -10.76 5.12
N PHE A 26 0.27 -9.46 5.29
CA PHE A 26 1.21 -8.39 4.98
C PHE A 26 2.01 -7.87 6.18
N THR A 27 1.81 -8.43 7.38
CA THR A 27 2.54 -7.98 8.57
C THR A 27 4.05 -8.15 8.38
N ARG A 28 4.47 -9.31 7.89
CA ARG A 28 5.88 -9.60 7.62
C ARG A 28 6.51 -8.66 6.58
N LEU A 29 5.76 -8.31 5.54
CA LEU A 29 6.21 -7.33 4.54
C LEU A 29 6.33 -5.93 5.15
N SER A 30 5.34 -5.52 5.95
CA SER A 30 5.34 -4.23 6.64
C SER A 30 6.53 -4.11 7.60
N ASP A 31 6.85 -5.17 8.35
CA ASP A 31 8.02 -5.24 9.22
C ASP A 31 9.32 -5.15 8.41
N TRP A 32 9.45 -5.90 7.31
CA TRP A 32 10.64 -5.82 6.47
C TRP A 32 10.88 -4.42 5.89
N ILE A 33 9.81 -3.73 5.45
CA ILE A 33 9.90 -2.35 4.97
C ILE A 33 10.34 -1.42 6.10
N PHE A 34 9.82 -1.61 7.31
CA PHE A 34 10.20 -0.83 8.48
C PHE A 34 11.68 -1.05 8.85
N ASP A 35 12.12 -2.30 8.90
CA ASP A 35 13.50 -2.64 9.26
C ASP A 35 14.50 -2.10 8.24
N LYS A 36 14.16 -2.13 6.94
CA LYS A 36 15.05 -1.66 5.87
C LYS A 36 15.06 -0.15 5.69
N TYR A 37 13.90 0.50 5.75
CA TYR A 37 13.77 1.91 5.37
C TYR A 37 13.39 2.84 6.54
N GLY A 38 13.17 2.29 7.75
CA GLY A 38 12.81 3.05 8.94
C GLY A 38 11.38 3.60 8.93
N VAL A 39 10.54 3.20 7.97
CA VAL A 39 9.18 3.70 7.80
C VAL A 39 8.19 2.55 7.64
N ARG A 40 7.10 2.61 8.40
CA ARG A 40 6.08 1.57 8.43
C ARG A 40 4.92 1.93 7.50
N PRO A 41 4.55 1.05 6.55
CA PRO A 41 3.32 1.22 5.80
C PRO A 41 2.09 1.22 6.72
N LEU A 42 1.15 2.11 6.45
CA LEU A 42 -0.16 2.10 7.09
C LEU A 42 -1.01 0.95 6.56
N ASN A 43 -0.91 0.67 5.26
CA ASN A 43 -1.59 -0.46 4.62
C ASN A 43 -0.76 -1.04 3.46
N CYS A 44 -0.92 -2.33 3.21
CA CYS A 44 -0.46 -3.01 2.01
C CYS A 44 -1.69 -3.63 1.34
N TYR A 45 -2.06 -3.14 0.17
CA TYR A 45 -3.25 -3.58 -0.55
C TYR A 45 -2.85 -4.33 -1.81
N TYR A 46 -3.37 -5.53 -2.00
CA TYR A 46 -3.11 -6.36 -3.16
C TYR A 46 -4.40 -6.58 -3.94
N ASP A 47 -4.32 -6.44 -5.26
CA ASP A 47 -5.42 -6.73 -6.17
C ASP A 47 -4.93 -7.20 -7.53
N ILE A 48 -5.86 -7.65 -8.37
CA ILE A 48 -5.61 -7.96 -9.78
C ILE A 48 -6.24 -6.88 -10.63
N LEU A 49 -5.43 -6.17 -11.40
CA LEU A 49 -5.91 -5.14 -12.33
C LEU A 49 -6.77 -5.78 -13.43
N THR A 50 -8.04 -5.39 -13.49
CA THR A 50 -9.03 -6.02 -14.39
C THR A 50 -8.69 -5.89 -15.87
N HIS A 51 -8.07 -4.78 -16.29
CA HIS A 51 -7.82 -4.48 -17.70
C HIS A 51 -6.69 -5.31 -18.34
N ASN A 52 -5.71 -5.77 -17.56
CA ASN A 52 -4.57 -6.53 -18.06
C ASN A 52 -4.24 -7.77 -17.22
N LYS A 53 -5.12 -8.13 -16.27
CA LYS A 53 -4.95 -9.24 -15.32
C LYS A 53 -3.63 -9.20 -14.56
N ARG A 54 -3.05 -8.01 -14.40
CA ARG A 54 -1.75 -7.84 -13.77
C ARG A 54 -1.91 -7.72 -12.25
N PRO A 55 -1.20 -8.52 -11.45
CA PRO A 55 -1.20 -8.34 -10.01
C PRO A 55 -0.59 -6.99 -9.65
N ARG A 56 -1.22 -6.28 -8.71
CA ARG A 56 -0.74 -5.00 -8.19
C ARG A 56 -0.63 -5.09 -6.68
N LEU A 57 0.52 -4.63 -6.19
CA LEU A 57 0.75 -4.39 -4.77
C LEU A 57 0.88 -2.90 -4.55
N GLN A 58 0.00 -2.34 -3.74
CA GLN A 58 0.03 -0.95 -3.34
C GLN A 58 0.46 -0.81 -1.90
N ILE A 59 1.61 -0.15 -1.70
CA ILE A 59 2.12 0.21 -0.39
C ILE A 59 1.63 1.63 -0.06
N ILE A 60 0.89 1.73 1.04
CA ILE A 60 0.20 2.96 1.45
C ILE A 60 0.81 3.45 2.75
N PHE A 61 1.51 4.58 2.69
CA PHE A 61 2.05 5.25 3.87
C PHE A 61 0.99 6.17 4.49
N GLU A 62 1.13 6.46 5.78
CA GLU A 62 0.28 7.47 6.41
C GLU A 62 0.59 8.86 5.84
N PHE A 63 1.86 9.27 5.90
CA PHE A 63 2.27 10.63 5.56
C PHE A 63 2.96 10.73 4.21
N TYR A 64 2.80 11.89 3.55
CA TYR A 64 3.50 12.14 2.29
C TYR A 64 5.03 12.17 2.43
N LYS A 65 5.54 12.58 3.59
CA LYS A 65 6.99 12.62 3.85
C LYS A 65 7.63 11.22 3.75
N ASP A 66 6.91 10.18 4.16
CA ASP A 66 7.41 8.80 4.13
C ASP A 66 7.37 8.28 2.69
N LEU A 67 6.31 8.59 1.94
CA LEU A 67 6.22 8.30 0.51
C LEU A 67 7.38 8.91 -0.30
N LYS A 68 7.87 10.11 0.06
CA LYS A 68 8.99 10.75 -0.65
C LYS A 68 10.25 9.88 -0.68
N LEU A 69 10.47 9.03 0.32
CA LEU A 69 11.59 8.11 0.33
C LEU A 69 11.50 7.11 -0.84
N PHE A 70 10.29 6.76 -1.29
CA PHE A 70 10.05 5.77 -2.35
C PHE A 70 9.88 6.40 -3.74
N LYS A 71 10.28 7.67 -3.88
CA LYS A 71 10.28 8.37 -5.16
C LYS A 71 11.70 8.50 -5.69
N ALA A 72 11.85 8.46 -7.01
CA ALA A 72 13.08 8.80 -7.69
C ALA A 72 13.46 10.27 -7.42
N ASP A 73 14.69 10.65 -7.73
CA ASP A 73 15.24 12.00 -7.47
C ASP A 73 14.41 13.13 -8.08
N ASN A 74 13.71 12.86 -9.19
CA ASN A 74 12.79 13.82 -9.80
C ASN A 74 11.49 14.04 -9.01
N GLY A 75 11.21 13.26 -7.97
CA GLY A 75 10.04 13.37 -7.10
C GLY A 75 8.70 13.07 -7.78
N ILE A 76 8.72 12.61 -9.03
CA ILE A 76 7.53 12.33 -9.85
C ILE A 76 7.31 10.82 -9.93
N PHE A 77 8.35 10.09 -10.29
CA PHE A 77 8.29 8.65 -10.51
C PHE A 77 8.67 7.88 -9.24
N PRO A 78 8.17 6.64 -9.10
CA PRO A 78 8.66 5.75 -8.05
C PRO A 78 10.13 5.41 -8.26
N ASP A 79 10.84 5.18 -7.16
CA ASP A 79 12.22 4.66 -7.18
C ASP A 79 12.20 3.21 -7.70
N SER A 80 12.79 2.97 -8.86
CA SER A 80 12.80 1.65 -9.51
C SER A 80 13.55 0.60 -8.70
N THR A 81 14.61 0.99 -7.99
CA THR A 81 15.38 0.08 -7.13
C THR A 81 14.49 -0.43 -6.01
N ARG A 82 13.79 0.46 -5.32
CA ARG A 82 12.88 0.08 -4.22
C ARG A 82 11.67 -0.71 -4.70
N GLN A 83 11.15 -0.40 -5.90
CA GLN A 83 10.09 -1.21 -6.51
C GLN A 83 10.53 -2.66 -6.73
N GLU A 84 11.71 -2.87 -7.33
CA GLU A 84 12.21 -4.23 -7.58
C GLU A 84 12.59 -4.95 -6.28
N GLU A 85 13.13 -4.25 -5.28
CA GLU A 85 13.41 -4.85 -3.97
C GLU A 85 12.13 -5.33 -3.27
N ILE A 86 11.07 -4.51 -3.27
CA ILE A 86 9.77 -4.89 -2.69
C ILE A 86 9.12 -6.02 -3.48
N LYS A 87 9.23 -6.00 -4.81
CA LYS A 87 8.73 -7.06 -5.67
C LYS A 87 9.46 -8.39 -5.42
N GLY A 88 10.78 -8.35 -5.27
CA GLY A 88 11.59 -9.53 -4.96
C GLY A 88 11.21 -10.14 -3.62
N ILE A 89 11.17 -9.33 -2.56
CA ILE A 89 10.82 -9.84 -1.23
C ILE A 89 9.36 -10.33 -1.17
N PHE A 90 8.44 -9.67 -1.89
CA PHE A 90 7.08 -10.16 -2.03
C PHE A 90 7.05 -11.54 -2.69
N GLY A 91 7.76 -11.71 -3.81
CA GLY A 91 7.89 -13.02 -4.47
C GLY A 91 8.38 -14.10 -3.51
N THR A 92 9.42 -13.82 -2.73
CA THR A 92 9.95 -14.77 -1.74
C THR A 92 8.99 -15.05 -0.57
N MET A 93 8.29 -14.03 -0.05
CA MET A 93 7.39 -14.21 1.09
C MET A 93 6.10 -14.97 0.74
N PHE A 94 5.64 -14.81 -0.49
CA PHE A 94 4.36 -15.34 -0.97
C PHE A 94 4.52 -16.50 -1.97
N GLU A 95 5.74 -17.02 -2.13
CA GLU A 95 6.03 -18.17 -2.98
C GLU A 95 5.17 -19.38 -2.57
N GLY A 96 4.50 -19.99 -3.55
CA GLY A 96 3.63 -21.15 -3.34
C GLY A 96 2.24 -20.84 -2.75
N GLN A 97 1.94 -19.58 -2.41
CA GLN A 97 0.61 -19.17 -1.96
C GLN A 97 -0.29 -18.92 -3.17
N LYS A 98 -1.45 -19.59 -3.23
CA LYS A 98 -2.34 -19.52 -4.40
C LYS A 98 -3.10 -18.20 -4.50
N GLU A 99 -3.25 -17.50 -3.37
CA GLU A 99 -3.94 -16.21 -3.30
C GLU A 99 -3.13 -15.06 -3.91
N TYR A 100 -1.80 -15.20 -4.00
CA TYR A 100 -0.89 -14.13 -4.39
C TYR A 100 -0.06 -14.51 -5.60
N LEU A 101 -0.17 -13.72 -6.66
CA LEU A 101 0.62 -13.87 -7.87
C LEU A 101 1.79 -12.88 -7.82
N SER A 102 3.01 -13.43 -7.87
CA SER A 102 4.25 -12.64 -7.93
C SER A 102 4.68 -12.30 -9.36
N ASP A 103 4.23 -13.08 -10.34
CA ASP A 103 4.61 -12.92 -11.73
C ASP A 103 4.10 -11.60 -12.31
N ASN A 104 5.01 -10.81 -12.86
CA ASN A 104 4.73 -9.47 -13.41
C ASN A 104 4.06 -8.52 -12.40
N LEU A 105 4.31 -8.68 -11.09
CA LEU A 105 3.77 -7.81 -10.05
C LEU A 105 4.09 -6.34 -10.32
N TYR A 106 3.06 -5.51 -10.22
CA TYR A 106 3.18 -4.05 -10.29
C TYR A 106 3.14 -3.43 -8.90
N VAL A 107 4.28 -2.89 -8.44
CA VAL A 107 4.37 -2.24 -7.13
C VAL A 107 4.16 -0.74 -7.27
N ILE A 108 3.24 -0.16 -6.50
CA ILE A 108 3.03 1.29 -6.44
C ILE A 108 3.02 1.81 -5.01
N PHE A 109 3.40 3.08 -4.86
CA PHE A 109 3.44 3.76 -3.57
C PHE A 109 2.45 4.91 -3.51
N SER A 110 1.84 5.12 -2.35
CA SER A 110 0.91 6.23 -2.12
C SER A 110 0.95 6.69 -0.67
N ALA A 111 0.34 7.85 -0.39
CA ALA A 111 0.18 8.39 0.94
C ALA A 111 -1.30 8.68 1.21
N PHE A 112 -1.77 8.32 2.40
CA PHE A 112 -3.16 8.49 2.81
C PHE A 112 -3.49 9.95 3.15
N GLU A 113 -2.63 10.60 3.93
CA GLU A 113 -2.83 11.94 4.50
C GLU A 113 -3.19 13.03 3.45
N PRO A 114 -2.52 13.14 2.28
CA PRO A 114 -2.88 14.15 1.28
C PRO A 114 -4.30 14.01 0.71
N ILE A 115 -4.79 12.78 0.60
CA ILE A 115 -6.14 12.49 0.08
C ILE A 115 -7.17 12.78 1.19
N ALA A 116 -6.86 12.39 2.43
CA ALA A 116 -7.68 12.67 3.60
C ALA A 116 -7.78 14.17 3.92
N LYS A 117 -6.78 14.99 3.61
CA LYS A 117 -6.85 16.45 3.78
C LYS A 117 -7.74 17.14 2.74
N LYS A 118 -7.87 16.58 1.53
CA LYS A 118 -8.70 17.13 0.45
C LYS A 118 -10.20 16.84 0.61
N ARG A 119 -10.60 15.94 1.52
CA ARG A 119 -12.01 15.66 1.86
C ARG A 119 -12.20 15.65 3.37
N PRO A 120 -13.18 16.36 3.95
CA PRO A 120 -13.52 16.21 5.37
C PRO A 120 -13.75 14.73 5.69
N MET A 121 -13.12 14.21 6.75
CA MET A 121 -13.36 12.84 7.18
C MET A 121 -14.82 12.72 7.64
N GLU A 122 -15.72 12.27 6.76
CA GLU A 122 -17.07 11.89 7.17
C GLU A 122 -16.97 10.89 8.33
N LYS A 123 -17.65 11.24 9.42
CA LYS A 123 -17.88 10.37 10.57
C LYS A 123 -18.76 9.23 10.05
N LEU A 124 -18.17 8.05 9.82
CA LEU A 124 -18.94 6.82 9.73
C LEU A 124 -19.64 6.69 11.08
N LYS A 125 -20.92 7.05 11.15
CA LYS A 125 -21.73 6.80 12.34
C LYS A 125 -21.74 5.28 12.54
N PRO A 126 -21.43 4.76 13.75
CA PRO A 126 -21.67 3.35 14.01
C PRO A 126 -23.16 3.10 13.77
N LYS A 127 -23.49 2.11 12.94
CA LYS A 127 -24.85 1.57 12.93
C LYS A 127 -25.02 0.86 14.28
N ILE A 128 -25.91 1.42 15.10
CA ILE A 128 -26.43 0.82 16.34
C ILE A 128 -27.48 -0.20 15.92
#